data_AF-A0A6C2ULB5-F1
#
_entry.id   AF-A0A6C2ULB5-F1
#
_cell.length_a   1.000
_cell.length_b   1.000
_cell.length_c   1.000
_cell.angle_alpha   90.00
_cell.angle_beta   90.00
_cell.angle_gamma   90.00
#
_symmetry.space_group_name_H-M   'P 1'
#
loop_
_entity.id
_entity.type
_entity.pdbx_description
1 polymer ?
#
loop_
_entity_poly.entity_id
_entity_poly.type
_entity_poly.pdbx_seq_one_letter_code
_entity_poly.pdbx_strand_id
1 'polypeptide(L)'
;MKNPIMITNPRHAIEAVACCGLLLAGSVAHAENSYEGLWVGRVALSHVNEVSIPLDEENIPIAPDPNVPTPAHDEAYLRLILHVNGAGQVNLLKDVAILKQDEGASGTITGSESDYVLVTDDRLYADFPAQEAVRIASAVFDFGDSKATDAVDDLIDAIIDEVAPSVLSNNLSSASEDGELRQAEDDAQAVAEAAADLVVVSNDVAGAFGRYLLDNLPSATLTTIATTEPLDLDDLRDKAVELRDASFYSDSRAINMLADMEAAVANAPDADAKEAAAHNVVSRYADTANEYQRFINGRSVGDMIVDAAQAAGVAAVSNAPVRAAVNAVPSVQQVRLDAPNAQDKTYDDTAATSAVETVLDAVINSAASNTATQVSDVADDAEAAGLNALQNDVPRYALQTQAPTTDYTDFIRSDAYLDAVETASEAAALAAVKEAKNDPFHDETTLRNAAKLGAVNALRNVYGEAARARQTELPMAGEFGVGLGDPRLVSTIASTNAPLASSGALTATLLLPASHPTNPFRHRRHPDHTVGLDIQRDIRIDFDGDSTNQLERVSIGVDQISGTYREEIFGLHKPLGPNPDSNPVGLKVEGKFELNRISHIDTLNAL
;
A
#
# COMPACT_ATOMS: atom_id res chain seq x y z
N MET A 1 27.36 19.60 54.01
CA MET A 1 27.45 18.56 52.96
C MET A 1 26.06 17.97 52.77
N LYS A 2 25.29 18.55 51.86
CA LYS A 2 23.97 18.06 51.41
C LYS A 2 24.04 18.14 49.89
N ASN A 3 24.01 16.99 49.23
CA ASN A 3 23.95 16.89 47.78
C ASN A 3 22.52 17.20 47.31
N PRO A 4 22.33 17.89 46.16
CA PRO A 4 21.03 18.04 45.56
C PRO A 4 20.65 16.76 44.79
N ILE A 5 19.40 16.37 44.95
CA ILE A 5 18.74 15.31 44.16
C ILE A 5 18.36 15.96 42.83
N MET A 6 19.00 15.52 41.74
CA MET A 6 18.56 15.80 40.38
C MET A 6 17.25 15.04 40.14
N ILE A 7 16.18 15.77 39.83
CA ILE A 7 14.95 15.23 39.26
C ILE A 7 15.08 15.39 37.75
N THR A 8 15.36 14.30 37.05
CA THR A 8 15.27 14.24 35.59
C THR A 8 13.84 13.87 35.21
N ASN A 9 13.20 14.71 34.40
CA ASN A 9 11.91 14.44 33.75
C ASN A 9 12.02 13.17 32.90
N PRO A 10 11.13 12.18 33.04
CA PRO A 10 10.96 11.16 32.02
C PRO A 10 10.09 11.76 30.91
N ARG A 11 10.70 12.23 29.83
CA ARG A 11 9.99 12.28 28.54
C ARG A 11 9.57 10.85 28.22
N HIS A 12 8.31 10.68 27.84
CA HIS A 12 7.74 9.44 27.36
C HIS A 12 8.63 8.89 26.23
N ALA A 13 9.47 7.91 26.57
CA ALA A 13 9.97 6.97 25.60
C ALA A 13 8.76 6.17 25.16
N ILE A 14 8.18 6.56 24.02
CA ILE A 14 7.50 5.59 23.17
C ILE A 14 8.62 4.61 22.81
N GLU A 15 8.71 3.53 23.58
CA GLU A 15 9.43 2.35 23.16
C GLU A 15 8.73 1.88 21.88
N ALA A 16 9.23 2.39 20.75
CA ALA A 16 9.12 1.70 19.49
C ALA A 16 9.70 0.31 19.75
N VAL A 17 8.82 -0.64 20.03
CA VAL A 17 9.12 -2.05 19.87
C VAL A 17 9.37 -2.20 18.38
N ALA A 18 10.62 -1.94 17.99
CA ALA A 18 11.21 -2.40 16.76
C ALA A 18 11.17 -3.92 16.84
N CYS A 19 10.02 -4.50 16.52
CA CYS A 19 9.97 -5.79 15.86
C CYS A 19 10.68 -5.58 14.52
N CYS A 20 12.01 -5.62 14.55
CA CYS A 20 12.81 -6.09 13.41
C CYS A 20 12.43 -7.54 13.17
N GLY A 21 11.20 -7.76 12.68
CA GLY A 21 10.92 -8.87 11.80
C GLY A 21 11.75 -8.58 10.56
N LEU A 22 12.90 -9.24 10.48
CA LEU A 22 13.71 -9.29 9.27
C LEU A 22 12.85 -9.97 8.20
N LEU A 23 12.00 -9.19 7.52
CA LEU A 23 11.22 -9.60 6.35
C LEU A 23 12.21 -9.71 5.19
N LEU A 24 12.99 -10.79 5.18
CA LEU A 24 13.64 -11.26 3.95
C LEU A 24 12.58 -11.95 3.09
N ALA A 25 11.61 -11.19 2.59
CA ALA A 25 10.87 -11.59 1.40
C ALA A 25 11.79 -11.29 0.21
N GLY A 26 12.79 -12.15 -0.01
CA GLY A 26 13.61 -12.08 -1.22
C GLY A 26 12.68 -12.21 -2.42
N SER A 27 12.57 -11.17 -3.23
CA SER A 27 11.62 -11.13 -4.35
C SER A 27 12.27 -11.78 -5.57
N VAL A 28 12.43 -13.11 -5.49
CA VAL A 28 12.75 -13.97 -6.63
C VAL A 28 11.56 -13.91 -7.60
N ALA A 29 11.77 -14.04 -8.91
CA ALA A 29 10.66 -14.21 -9.85
C ALA A 29 9.80 -15.41 -9.39
N HIS A 30 8.50 -15.18 -9.13
CA HIS A 30 7.61 -16.24 -8.64
C HIS A 30 7.02 -17.02 -9.82
N ALA A 31 7.05 -18.35 -9.73
CA ALA A 31 6.25 -19.23 -10.58
C ALA A 31 4.82 -19.35 -10.00
N GLU A 32 3.85 -19.70 -10.86
CA GLU A 32 2.41 -19.91 -10.62
C GLU A 32 1.93 -19.64 -9.18
N ASN A 33 1.24 -18.51 -8.96
CA ASN A 33 0.43 -18.36 -7.76
C ASN A 33 -0.98 -18.89 -8.04
N SER A 34 -1.26 -20.10 -7.54
CA SER A 34 -2.57 -20.74 -7.72
C SER A 34 -3.74 -19.94 -7.13
N TYR A 35 -3.46 -18.92 -6.30
CA TYR A 35 -4.44 -18.04 -5.66
C TYR A 35 -4.61 -16.68 -6.33
N GLU A 36 -3.93 -16.37 -7.44
CA GLU A 36 -4.02 -15.04 -8.08
C GLU A 36 -5.46 -14.61 -8.45
N GLY A 37 -5.71 -13.33 -8.62
CA GLY A 37 -7.01 -12.79 -9.03
C GLY A 37 -7.92 -12.32 -7.91
N LEU A 38 -9.21 -12.17 -8.24
CA LEU A 38 -10.19 -11.47 -7.43
C LEU A 38 -11.05 -12.43 -6.60
N TRP A 39 -10.98 -12.26 -5.28
CA TRP A 39 -11.72 -13.03 -4.28
C TRP A 39 -12.77 -12.17 -3.61
N VAL A 40 -14.03 -12.61 -3.68
CA VAL A 40 -15.16 -11.87 -3.11
C VAL A 40 -16.01 -12.78 -2.24
N GLY A 41 -16.38 -12.26 -1.09
CA GLY A 41 -17.30 -12.96 -0.22
C GLY A 41 -17.74 -12.16 0.98
N ARG A 42 -18.03 -12.87 2.07
CA ARG A 42 -18.60 -12.26 3.27
C ARG A 42 -17.94 -12.78 4.53
N VAL A 43 -17.85 -11.89 5.51
CA VAL A 43 -17.55 -12.22 6.91
C VAL A 43 -18.86 -12.21 7.69
N ALA A 44 -19.10 -13.24 8.48
CA ALA A 44 -20.15 -13.31 9.48
C ALA A 44 -19.54 -13.05 10.87
N LEU A 45 -19.49 -11.78 11.28
CA LEU A 45 -19.04 -11.39 12.60
C LEU A 45 -20.03 -11.90 13.64
N SER A 46 -19.56 -12.79 14.51
CA SER A 46 -20.38 -13.46 15.51
C SER A 46 -19.86 -13.26 16.93
N HIS A 47 -18.72 -12.59 17.10
CA HIS A 47 -18.11 -12.33 18.39
C HIS A 47 -17.67 -10.87 18.51
N VAL A 48 -17.85 -10.31 19.70
CA VAL A 48 -17.42 -8.95 20.05
C VAL A 48 -17.00 -8.92 21.53
N ASN A 49 -15.98 -8.13 21.87
CA ASN A 49 -15.64 -7.83 23.27
C ASN A 49 -16.54 -6.71 23.82
N GLU A 50 -17.87 -6.86 23.73
CA GLU A 50 -18.78 -5.82 24.24
C GLU A 50 -18.92 -5.85 25.77
N VAL A 51 -18.86 -4.64 26.33
CA VAL A 51 -18.92 -4.18 27.73
C VAL A 51 -20.31 -4.37 28.37
N SER A 52 -21.00 -5.47 28.08
CA SER A 52 -22.10 -5.90 28.96
C SER A 52 -21.46 -6.59 30.16
N ILE A 53 -21.71 -6.10 31.38
CA ILE A 53 -21.21 -6.76 32.59
C ILE A 53 -22.24 -7.84 32.97
N PRO A 54 -22.02 -9.12 32.63
CA PRO A 54 -22.92 -10.17 33.06
C PRO A 54 -22.93 -10.22 34.58
N LEU A 55 -24.10 -10.59 35.10
CA LEU A 55 -24.26 -10.93 36.50
C LEU A 55 -23.94 -12.42 36.67
N ASP A 56 -23.18 -12.78 37.69
CA ASP A 56 -23.00 -14.18 38.09
C ASP A 56 -24.26 -14.78 38.74
N GLU A 57 -24.18 -16.04 39.18
CA GLU A 57 -25.29 -16.75 39.83
C GLU A 57 -25.78 -16.03 41.11
N GLU A 58 -24.94 -15.19 41.71
CA GLU A 58 -25.21 -14.36 42.89
C GLU A 58 -25.68 -12.93 42.57
N ASN A 59 -25.88 -12.59 41.29
CA ASN A 59 -26.15 -11.24 40.81
C ASN A 59 -25.00 -10.23 41.03
N ILE A 60 -23.75 -10.69 41.05
CA ILE A 60 -22.56 -9.84 41.12
C ILE A 60 -22.07 -9.55 39.69
N PRO A 61 -21.85 -8.28 39.32
CA PRO A 61 -21.28 -7.94 38.03
C PRO A 61 -19.85 -8.49 37.88
N ILE A 62 -19.63 -9.40 36.92
CA ILE A 62 -18.30 -9.88 36.53
C ILE A 62 -17.96 -9.30 35.16
N ALA A 63 -17.02 -8.36 35.10
CA ALA A 63 -16.57 -7.81 33.83
C ALA A 63 -15.89 -8.93 33.01
N PRO A 64 -16.31 -9.16 31.74
CA PRO A 64 -15.61 -10.07 30.85
C PRO A 64 -14.17 -9.59 30.64
N ASP A 65 -13.24 -10.50 30.36
CA ASP A 65 -11.90 -10.10 29.93
C ASP A 65 -12.01 -9.32 28.61
N PRO A 66 -11.64 -8.02 28.58
CA PRO A 66 -11.76 -7.21 27.37
C PRO A 66 -10.89 -7.71 26.21
N ASN A 67 -9.95 -8.64 26.45
CA ASN A 67 -9.13 -9.25 25.40
C ASN A 67 -9.77 -10.45 24.72
N VAL A 68 -10.88 -10.98 25.25
CA VAL A 68 -11.53 -12.19 24.75
C VAL A 68 -12.92 -11.84 24.21
N PRO A 69 -13.09 -11.78 22.87
CA PRO A 69 -14.40 -11.62 22.26
C PRO A 69 -15.38 -12.72 22.72
N THR A 70 -16.60 -12.33 23.07
CA THR A 70 -17.69 -13.24 23.44
C THR A 70 -18.72 -13.32 22.32
N PRO A 71 -19.51 -14.41 22.22
CA PRO A 71 -20.58 -14.50 21.23
C PRO A 71 -21.53 -13.29 21.27
N ALA A 72 -21.77 -12.69 20.11
CA ALA A 72 -22.78 -11.65 19.92
C ALA A 72 -24.19 -12.27 19.89
N HIS A 73 -25.23 -11.45 20.11
CA HIS A 73 -26.61 -11.90 20.01
C HIS A 73 -27.00 -12.32 18.58
N ASP A 74 -26.59 -11.52 17.60
CA ASP A 74 -26.82 -11.74 16.18
C ASP A 74 -25.53 -11.52 15.38
N GLU A 75 -25.48 -12.07 14.17
CA GLU A 75 -24.36 -11.88 13.25
C GLU A 75 -24.45 -10.54 12.50
N ALA A 76 -23.30 -9.88 12.34
CA ALA A 76 -23.14 -8.76 11.42
C ALA A 76 -22.36 -9.21 10.19
N TYR A 77 -22.85 -8.86 8.99
CA TYR A 77 -22.21 -9.26 7.74
C TYR A 77 -21.38 -8.14 7.13
N LEU A 78 -20.12 -8.42 6.84
CA LEU A 78 -19.23 -7.53 6.11
C LEU A 78 -18.91 -8.14 4.75
N ARG A 79 -18.79 -7.32 3.70
CA ARG A 79 -18.24 -7.78 2.42
C ARG A 79 -16.73 -7.67 2.44
N LEU A 80 -16.06 -8.75 2.08
CA LEU A 80 -14.61 -8.81 1.94
C LEU A 80 -14.26 -8.98 0.47
N ILE A 81 -13.35 -8.14 -0.01
CA ILE A 81 -12.87 -8.11 -1.39
C ILE A 81 -11.33 -8.13 -1.31
N LEU A 82 -10.72 -9.21 -1.76
CA LEU A 82 -9.27 -9.36 -1.80
C LEU A 82 -8.84 -9.56 -3.25
N HIS A 83 -7.71 -8.97 -3.63
CA HIS A 83 -7.03 -9.28 -4.88
C HIS A 83 -5.65 -9.84 -4.57
N VAL A 84 -5.28 -10.91 -5.25
CA VAL A 84 -3.95 -11.54 -5.17
C VAL A 84 -3.28 -11.29 -6.51
N ASN A 85 -2.16 -10.59 -6.55
CA ASN A 85 -1.48 -10.36 -7.83
C ASN A 85 -0.68 -11.58 -8.29
N GLY A 86 -0.13 -11.54 -9.51
CA GLY A 86 0.67 -12.64 -10.06
C GLY A 86 1.97 -12.92 -9.29
N ALA A 87 2.41 -12.01 -8.42
CA ALA A 87 3.52 -12.22 -7.49
C ALA A 87 3.07 -12.76 -6.11
N GLY A 88 1.77 -12.98 -5.91
CA GLY A 88 1.18 -13.47 -4.65
C GLY A 88 0.93 -12.44 -3.58
N GLN A 89 1.14 -11.16 -3.86
CA GLN A 89 0.84 -10.09 -2.93
C GLN A 89 -0.67 -9.86 -2.85
N VAL A 90 -1.17 -9.65 -1.63
CA VAL A 90 -2.59 -9.46 -1.39
C VAL A 90 -2.90 -7.99 -1.15
N ASN A 91 -3.94 -7.51 -1.80
CA ASN A 91 -4.53 -6.20 -1.55
C ASN A 91 -5.96 -6.36 -1.02
N LEU A 92 -6.27 -5.68 0.08
CA LEU A 92 -7.64 -5.45 0.53
C LEU A 92 -8.24 -4.31 -0.31
N LEU A 93 -9.42 -4.56 -0.87
CA LEU A 93 -10.09 -3.61 -1.75
C LEU A 93 -11.36 -3.04 -1.11
N LYS A 94 -11.57 -1.74 -1.31
CA LYS A 94 -12.82 -1.05 -0.99
C LYS A 94 -13.86 -1.36 -2.05
N ASP A 95 -13.46 -1.21 -3.31
CA ASP A 95 -14.27 -1.52 -4.46
C ASP A 95 -13.43 -1.84 -5.69
N VAL A 96 -14.07 -2.50 -6.65
CA VAL A 96 -13.49 -2.87 -7.93
C VAL A 96 -14.58 -2.86 -8.99
N ALA A 97 -14.30 -2.25 -10.13
CA ALA A 97 -15.11 -2.33 -11.34
C ALA A 97 -14.53 -3.41 -12.26
N ILE A 98 -15.41 -4.29 -12.74
CA ILE A 98 -15.12 -5.26 -13.78
C ILE A 98 -15.65 -4.68 -15.07
N LEU A 99 -14.75 -4.38 -16.00
CA LEU A 99 -15.05 -3.79 -17.30
C LEU A 99 -14.56 -4.72 -18.39
N LYS A 100 -15.19 -4.68 -19.57
CA LYS A 100 -14.61 -5.30 -20.76
C LYS A 100 -13.59 -4.35 -21.38
N GLN A 101 -12.55 -4.90 -21.99
CA GLN A 101 -11.61 -4.12 -22.78
C GLN A 101 -12.20 -3.67 -24.12
N ASP A 102 -13.29 -4.31 -24.59
CA ASP A 102 -13.93 -4.04 -25.89
C ASP A 102 -15.47 -4.02 -25.88
N GLU A 103 -16.06 -3.03 -26.56
CA GLU A 103 -17.49 -3.01 -26.95
C GLU A 103 -17.75 -3.62 -28.35
N GLY A 104 -16.71 -4.02 -29.10
CA GLY A 104 -16.82 -4.38 -30.51
C GLY A 104 -17.32 -5.80 -30.83
N ALA A 105 -17.19 -6.75 -29.90
CA ALA A 105 -17.61 -8.14 -30.12
C ALA A 105 -19.04 -8.34 -29.60
N SER A 106 -20.01 -8.26 -30.51
CA SER A 106 -21.41 -8.73 -30.43
C SER A 106 -21.78 -9.39 -29.10
N GLY A 107 -22.65 -8.75 -28.30
CA GLY A 107 -23.18 -9.10 -26.96
C GLY A 107 -23.50 -10.57 -26.64
N THR A 108 -22.51 -11.43 -26.81
CA THR A 108 -22.48 -12.85 -26.55
C THR A 108 -21.43 -13.02 -25.47
N ILE A 109 -21.85 -13.50 -24.32
CA ILE A 109 -20.98 -13.76 -23.16
C ILE A 109 -20.20 -15.05 -23.47
N THR A 110 -19.27 -14.97 -24.42
CA THR A 110 -18.30 -16.04 -24.73
C THR A 110 -16.88 -15.49 -24.77
N GLY A 111 -16.65 -14.26 -24.28
CA GLY A 111 -15.30 -13.71 -24.13
C GLY A 111 -14.52 -14.50 -23.08
N SER A 112 -13.26 -14.78 -23.38
CA SER A 112 -12.31 -15.31 -22.41
C SER A 112 -12.08 -14.28 -21.31
N GLU A 113 -11.57 -14.73 -20.16
CA GLU A 113 -11.28 -13.85 -19.02
C GLU A 113 -10.28 -12.73 -19.36
N SER A 114 -9.46 -12.93 -20.39
CA SER A 114 -8.56 -11.93 -20.97
C SER A 114 -9.27 -10.67 -21.49
N ASP A 115 -10.59 -10.74 -21.75
CA ASP A 115 -11.35 -9.61 -22.27
C ASP A 115 -11.79 -8.62 -21.18
N TYR A 116 -11.49 -8.91 -19.91
CA TYR A 116 -11.91 -8.10 -18.77
C TYR A 116 -10.72 -7.46 -18.07
N VAL A 117 -10.99 -6.34 -17.41
CA VAL A 117 -10.05 -5.65 -16.50
C VAL A 117 -10.71 -5.38 -15.17
N LEU A 118 -9.87 -5.34 -14.14
CA LEU A 118 -10.24 -4.96 -12.79
C LEU A 118 -9.74 -3.54 -12.53
N VAL A 119 -10.64 -2.59 -12.30
CA VAL A 119 -10.30 -1.18 -12.09
C VAL A 119 -10.72 -0.75 -10.68
N THR A 120 -9.77 -0.30 -9.88
CA THR A 120 -9.97 0.22 -8.51
C THR A 120 -9.86 1.75 -8.47
N ASP A 121 -9.17 2.37 -9.44
CA ASP A 121 -9.07 3.82 -9.58
C ASP A 121 -10.13 4.36 -10.55
N ASP A 122 -11.09 5.09 -10.01
CA ASP A 122 -12.18 5.69 -10.79
C ASP A 122 -11.71 6.75 -11.80
N ARG A 123 -10.49 7.28 -11.65
CA ARG A 123 -9.89 8.20 -12.63
C ARG A 123 -9.60 7.54 -13.97
N LEU A 124 -9.39 6.22 -13.97
CA LEU A 124 -9.09 5.44 -15.17
C LEU A 124 -10.35 5.10 -15.97
N TYR A 125 -11.55 5.34 -15.44
CA TYR A 125 -12.79 5.05 -16.18
C TYR A 125 -12.90 5.78 -17.51
N ALA A 126 -12.25 6.94 -17.65
CA ALA A 126 -12.25 7.71 -18.90
C ALA A 126 -11.39 7.05 -19.99
N ASP A 127 -10.48 6.15 -19.63
CA ASP A 127 -9.59 5.44 -20.56
C ASP A 127 -10.30 4.25 -21.21
N PHE A 128 -11.43 3.80 -20.64
CA PHE A 128 -12.24 2.73 -21.19
C PHE A 128 -13.41 3.30 -22.03
N PRO A 129 -13.77 2.65 -23.14
CA PRO A 129 -15.00 2.97 -23.86
C PRO A 129 -16.22 2.89 -22.94
N ALA A 130 -17.20 3.77 -23.17
CA ALA A 130 -18.42 3.82 -22.37
C ALA A 130 -19.20 2.51 -22.52
N GLN A 131 -19.33 1.73 -21.45
CA GLN A 131 -19.84 0.36 -21.49
C GLN A 131 -20.61 -0.03 -20.22
N GLU A 132 -21.29 -1.17 -20.26
CA GLU A 132 -21.82 -1.81 -19.03
C GLU A 132 -20.67 -2.35 -18.18
N ALA A 133 -20.66 -1.98 -16.90
CA ALA A 133 -19.65 -2.43 -15.93
C ALA A 133 -20.34 -2.96 -14.67
N VAL A 134 -19.69 -3.92 -14.00
CA VAL A 134 -20.12 -4.42 -12.70
C VAL A 134 -19.19 -3.87 -11.64
N ARG A 135 -19.72 -3.07 -10.71
CA ARG A 135 -18.96 -2.61 -9.55
C ARG A 135 -19.30 -3.44 -8.32
N ILE A 136 -18.27 -4.02 -7.71
CA ILE A 136 -18.36 -4.69 -6.41
C ILE A 136 -17.73 -3.76 -5.39
N ALA A 137 -18.49 -3.39 -4.36
CA ALA A 137 -18.01 -2.48 -3.31
C ALA A 137 -18.36 -3.01 -1.93
N SER A 138 -17.48 -2.72 -0.97
CA SER A 138 -17.72 -2.88 0.47
C SER A 138 -17.98 -1.51 1.09
N ALA A 139 -19.05 -1.40 1.88
CA ALA A 139 -19.33 -0.19 2.66
C ALA A 139 -18.48 -0.10 3.93
N VAL A 140 -17.75 -1.17 4.25
CA VAL A 140 -17.04 -1.33 5.52
C VAL A 140 -15.64 -0.76 5.43
N PHE A 141 -14.99 -0.86 4.27
CA PHE A 141 -13.62 -0.42 4.08
C PHE A 141 -13.62 0.92 3.37
N ASP A 142 -12.90 1.88 3.94
CA ASP A 142 -12.56 3.14 3.28
C ASP A 142 -11.11 3.44 3.61
N PHE A 143 -10.33 3.74 2.58
CA PHE A 143 -8.90 3.96 2.72
C PHE A 143 -8.63 5.44 2.43
N GLY A 144 -8.31 6.20 3.47
CA GLY A 144 -7.57 7.44 3.28
C GLY A 144 -6.09 7.12 3.24
N ASP A 145 -5.29 7.92 2.53
CA ASP A 145 -3.86 7.90 2.76
C ASP A 145 -3.55 8.74 4.01
N SER A 146 -3.47 8.09 5.16
CA SER A 146 -3.22 8.77 6.43
C SER A 146 -1.87 9.45 6.48
N LYS A 147 -0.89 9.01 5.66
CA LYS A 147 0.42 9.63 5.65
C LYS A 147 0.36 11.07 5.14
N ALA A 148 -0.63 11.40 4.31
CA ALA A 148 -0.85 12.77 3.88
C ALA A 148 -1.23 13.68 5.06
N THR A 149 -2.10 13.21 5.97
CA THR A 149 -2.44 13.96 7.18
C THR A 149 -1.31 13.96 8.19
N ASP A 150 -0.62 12.83 8.37
CA ASP A 150 0.54 12.73 9.25
C ASP A 150 1.66 13.70 8.83
N ALA A 151 1.84 13.94 7.52
CA ALA A 151 2.82 14.90 7.00
C ALA A 151 2.49 16.35 7.40
N VAL A 152 1.20 16.70 7.49
CA VAL A 152 0.76 18.00 8.00
C VAL A 152 0.98 18.09 9.51
N ASP A 153 0.75 17.00 10.24
CA ASP A 153 1.01 16.95 11.69
C ASP A 153 2.51 17.09 12.00
N ASP A 154 3.38 16.41 11.25
CA ASP A 154 4.84 16.49 11.38
C ASP A 154 5.37 17.91 11.11
N LEU A 155 4.82 18.57 10.07
CA LEU A 155 5.09 19.99 9.78
C LEU A 155 4.73 20.88 10.98
N ILE A 156 3.54 20.69 11.56
CA ILE A 156 3.06 21.48 12.70
C ILE A 156 3.92 21.22 13.95
N ASP A 157 4.26 19.96 14.23
CA ASP A 157 5.04 19.61 15.41
C ASP A 157 6.46 20.19 15.33
N ALA A 158 7.11 20.19 14.17
CA ALA A 158 8.39 20.86 13.96
C ALA A 158 8.31 22.39 14.14
N ILE A 159 7.23 23.03 13.67
CA ILE A 159 6.97 24.45 13.92
C ILE A 159 6.85 24.74 15.42
N ILE A 160 6.04 23.95 16.13
CA ILE A 160 5.78 24.16 17.57
C ILE A 160 7.05 23.98 18.40
N ASP A 161 7.91 23.02 18.02
CA ASP A 161 9.16 22.75 18.71
C ASP A 161 10.11 23.96 18.74
N GLU A 162 10.05 24.84 17.73
CA GLU A 162 10.87 26.04 17.65
C GLU A 162 10.13 27.33 18.12
N VAL A 163 8.82 27.45 17.86
CA VAL A 163 8.03 28.64 18.24
C VAL A 163 8.02 28.85 19.75
N ALA A 164 7.72 27.80 20.53
CA ALA A 164 7.53 27.96 21.97
C ALA A 164 8.81 28.38 22.71
N PRO A 165 9.99 27.77 22.46
CA PRO A 165 11.26 28.26 23.02
C PRO A 165 11.60 29.69 22.58
N SER A 166 11.36 30.03 21.31
CA SER A 166 11.62 31.38 20.78
C SER A 166 10.79 32.44 21.52
N VAL A 167 9.48 32.24 21.64
CA VAL A 167 8.59 33.17 22.35
C VAL A 167 8.94 33.27 23.84
N LEU A 168 9.24 32.14 24.49
CA LEU A 168 9.63 32.12 25.90
C LEU A 168 10.90 32.94 26.16
N SER A 169 11.86 32.93 25.23
CA SER A 169 13.12 33.67 25.35
C SER A 169 12.95 35.20 25.30
N ASN A 170 11.84 35.68 24.73
CA ASN A 170 11.53 37.11 24.58
C ASN A 170 11.03 37.77 25.88
N ASN A 171 10.78 37.00 26.96
CA ASN A 171 10.33 37.51 28.27
C ASN A 171 9.11 38.45 28.19
N LEU A 172 8.16 38.11 27.32
CA LEU A 172 6.96 38.91 27.10
C LEU A 172 6.06 38.96 28.34
N SER A 173 5.28 40.03 28.46
CA SER A 173 4.29 40.19 29.52
C SER A 173 3.10 41.02 29.08
N SER A 174 2.08 41.13 29.94
CA SER A 174 0.95 42.04 29.72
C SER A 174 1.33 43.51 29.54
N ALA A 175 2.55 43.92 29.92
CA ALA A 175 3.07 45.27 29.76
C ALA A 175 3.89 45.47 28.48
N SER A 176 4.17 44.41 27.71
CA SER A 176 4.98 44.49 26.50
C SER A 176 4.33 45.38 25.44
N GLU A 177 5.16 46.20 24.79
CA GLU A 177 4.73 47.14 23.76
C GLU A 177 4.48 46.43 22.41
N ASP A 178 3.67 47.01 21.54
CA ASP A 178 3.32 46.41 20.25
C ASP A 178 4.54 46.12 19.36
N GLY A 179 5.61 46.92 19.48
CA GLY A 179 6.87 46.67 18.79
C GLY A 179 7.63 45.44 19.30
N GLU A 180 7.59 45.17 20.61
CA GLU A 180 8.21 43.98 21.22
C GLU A 180 7.45 42.72 20.83
N LEU A 181 6.12 42.79 20.82
CA LEU A 181 5.26 41.67 20.40
C LEU A 181 5.51 41.31 18.94
N ARG A 182 5.56 42.32 18.06
CA ARG A 182 5.81 42.08 16.64
C ARG A 182 7.20 41.53 16.36
N GLN A 183 8.22 42.00 17.07
CA GLN A 183 9.56 41.43 16.97
C GLN A 183 9.58 39.96 17.40
N ALA A 184 8.90 39.62 18.51
CA ALA A 184 8.81 38.24 18.98
C ALA A 184 8.01 37.33 18.02
N GLU A 185 6.98 37.87 17.36
CA GLU A 185 6.25 37.17 16.29
C GLU A 185 7.18 36.89 15.10
N ASP A 186 7.86 37.93 14.57
CA ASP A 186 8.77 37.81 13.43
C ASP A 186 9.94 36.83 13.72
N ASP A 187 10.52 36.89 14.92
CA ASP A 187 11.60 35.99 15.36
C ASP A 187 11.13 34.54 15.50
N ALA A 188 9.93 34.32 16.06
CA ALA A 188 9.36 32.99 16.22
C ALA A 188 8.93 32.38 14.87
N GLN A 189 8.38 33.20 13.97
CA GLN A 189 8.03 32.76 12.62
C GLN A 189 9.28 32.36 11.83
N ALA A 190 10.35 33.15 11.87
CA ALA A 190 11.56 32.86 11.09
C ALA A 190 12.24 31.53 11.49
N VAL A 191 12.28 31.20 12.79
CA VAL A 191 12.83 29.90 13.23
C VAL A 191 11.89 28.74 12.90
N ALA A 192 10.58 28.97 12.92
CA ALA A 192 9.59 27.97 12.56
C ALA A 192 9.65 27.59 11.08
N GLU A 193 9.74 28.58 10.20
CA GLU A 193 9.87 28.36 8.74
C GLU A 193 11.13 27.55 8.41
N ALA A 194 12.27 27.89 9.04
CA ALA A 194 13.51 27.16 8.82
C ALA A 194 13.43 25.68 9.24
N ALA A 195 12.71 25.36 10.33
CA ALA A 195 12.49 23.98 10.77
C ALA A 195 11.49 23.24 9.88
N ALA A 196 10.40 23.91 9.50
CA ALA A 196 9.37 23.41 8.61
C ALA A 196 9.92 23.04 7.22
N ASP A 197 10.82 23.85 6.66
CA ASP A 197 11.46 23.57 5.37
C ASP A 197 12.23 22.24 5.36
N LEU A 198 12.86 21.87 6.49
CA LEU A 198 13.54 20.58 6.61
C LEU A 198 12.54 19.41 6.56
N VAL A 199 11.38 19.58 7.20
CA VAL A 199 10.29 18.58 7.19
C VAL A 199 9.67 18.43 5.80
N VAL A 200 9.48 19.53 5.07
CA VAL A 200 8.99 19.46 3.68
C VAL A 200 9.92 18.59 2.82
N VAL A 201 11.24 18.72 3.00
CA VAL A 201 12.21 17.90 2.28
C VAL A 201 12.18 16.43 2.72
N SER A 202 12.02 16.13 4.01
CA SER A 202 11.93 14.74 4.51
C SER A 202 10.63 14.05 4.11
N ASN A 203 9.55 14.81 3.93
CA ASN A 203 8.25 14.29 3.52
C ASN A 203 8.20 13.95 2.02
N ASP A 204 9.05 14.56 1.18
CA ASP A 204 9.23 14.14 -0.24
C ASP A 204 10.03 12.83 -0.37
N VAL A 205 9.45 11.74 0.15
CA VAL A 205 10.04 10.39 0.16
C VAL A 205 10.27 9.86 -1.26
N ALA A 206 9.33 10.08 -2.17
CA ALA A 206 9.49 9.70 -3.57
C ALA A 206 10.66 10.45 -4.22
N GLY A 207 10.79 11.76 -3.97
CA GLY A 207 11.92 12.56 -4.46
C GLY A 207 13.25 12.17 -3.81
N ALA A 208 13.26 11.85 -2.52
CA ALA A 208 14.45 11.40 -1.81
C ALA A 208 14.98 10.07 -2.36
N PHE A 209 14.09 9.09 -2.61
CA PHE A 209 14.45 7.84 -3.27
C PHE A 209 14.95 8.08 -4.70
N GLY A 210 14.28 8.94 -5.48
CA GLY A 210 14.74 9.33 -6.82
C GLY A 210 16.12 9.96 -6.82
N ARG A 211 16.44 10.84 -5.86
CA ARG A 211 17.78 11.42 -5.68
C ARG A 211 18.81 10.35 -5.33
N TYR A 212 18.47 9.41 -4.44
CA TYR A 212 19.35 8.29 -4.10
C TYR A 212 19.75 7.49 -5.34
N LEU A 213 18.78 7.17 -6.21
CA LEU A 213 19.02 6.49 -7.48
C LEU A 213 19.94 7.31 -8.40
N LEU A 214 19.65 8.59 -8.60
CA LEU A 214 20.43 9.45 -9.50
C LEU A 214 21.88 9.68 -9.03
N ASP A 215 22.06 9.89 -7.72
CA ASP A 215 23.36 10.26 -7.16
C ASP A 215 24.27 9.06 -6.93
N ASN A 216 23.69 7.89 -6.64
CA ASN A 216 24.46 6.71 -6.21
C ASN A 216 24.41 5.54 -7.18
N LEU A 217 23.35 5.42 -7.98
CA LEU A 217 23.12 4.31 -8.92
C LEU A 217 22.80 4.79 -10.34
N PRO A 218 23.50 5.77 -10.93
CA PRO A 218 23.28 6.06 -12.35
C PRO A 218 23.60 4.81 -13.20
N SER A 219 22.92 4.64 -14.34
CA SER A 219 23.01 3.43 -15.19
C SER A 219 24.46 2.94 -15.42
N ALA A 220 25.39 3.85 -15.74
CA ALA A 220 26.80 3.48 -15.96
C ALA A 220 27.51 2.93 -14.70
N THR A 221 27.18 3.48 -13.51
CA THR A 221 27.68 2.96 -12.23
C THR A 221 27.08 1.59 -11.95
N LEU A 222 25.78 1.42 -12.20
CA LEU A 222 25.08 0.15 -12.01
C LEU A 222 25.70 -0.96 -12.87
N THR A 223 25.95 -0.71 -14.17
CA THR A 223 26.65 -1.66 -15.05
C THR A 223 28.04 -2.02 -14.52
N THR A 224 28.79 -1.04 -14.02
CA THR A 224 30.13 -1.28 -13.47
C THR A 224 30.07 -2.16 -12.22
N ILE A 225 29.12 -1.89 -11.32
CA ILE A 225 28.90 -2.67 -10.10
C ILE A 225 28.52 -4.11 -10.45
N ALA A 226 27.50 -4.30 -11.31
CA ALA A 226 26.96 -5.61 -11.67
C ALA A 226 27.98 -6.55 -12.33
N THR A 227 29.00 -5.99 -12.98
CA THR A 227 30.04 -6.76 -13.70
C THR A 227 31.35 -6.91 -12.93
N THR A 228 31.48 -6.27 -11.76
CA THR A 228 32.67 -6.36 -10.90
C THR A 228 32.56 -7.53 -9.92
N GLU A 229 33.64 -8.29 -9.75
CA GLU A 229 33.69 -9.45 -8.86
C GLU A 229 34.79 -9.27 -7.79
N PRO A 230 34.46 -9.37 -6.48
CA PRO A 230 33.11 -9.55 -5.92
C PRO A 230 32.25 -8.28 -6.04
N LEU A 231 30.93 -8.45 -6.01
CA LEU A 231 29.98 -7.35 -5.89
C LEU A 231 30.20 -6.61 -4.56
N ASP A 232 30.46 -5.30 -4.61
CA ASP A 232 30.67 -4.44 -3.42
C ASP A 232 29.55 -3.39 -3.35
N LEU A 233 28.70 -3.51 -2.32
CA LEU A 233 27.53 -2.64 -2.10
C LEU A 233 27.56 -1.94 -0.74
N ASP A 234 28.67 -2.00 0.00
CA ASP A 234 28.66 -1.59 1.40
C ASP A 234 28.39 -0.08 1.58
N ASP A 235 29.04 0.79 0.78
CA ASP A 235 28.76 2.23 0.78
C ASP A 235 27.32 2.56 0.38
N LEU A 236 26.77 1.80 -0.58
CA LEU A 236 25.39 1.96 -1.02
C LEU A 236 24.38 1.55 0.04
N ARG A 237 24.69 0.50 0.83
CA ARG A 237 23.88 0.05 1.96
C ARG A 237 23.89 1.05 3.10
N ASP A 238 25.04 1.63 3.42
CA ASP A 238 25.14 2.67 4.45
C ASP A 238 24.27 3.88 4.07
N LYS A 239 24.36 4.36 2.82
CA LYS A 239 23.50 5.43 2.31
C LYS A 239 22.02 5.06 2.24
N ALA A 240 21.70 3.80 1.96
CA ALA A 240 20.31 3.33 1.97
C ALA A 240 19.74 3.30 3.39
N VAL A 241 20.55 2.99 4.40
CA VAL A 241 20.18 3.09 5.82
C VAL A 241 20.00 4.56 6.22
N GLU A 242 20.90 5.45 5.82
CA GLU A 242 20.76 6.90 6.05
C GLU A 242 19.45 7.43 5.42
N LEU A 243 19.15 7.02 4.18
CA LEU A 243 17.90 7.38 3.50
C LEU A 243 16.66 6.89 4.27
N ARG A 244 16.66 5.63 4.71
CA ARG A 244 15.55 5.06 5.51
C ARG A 244 15.38 5.82 6.81
N ASP A 245 16.47 6.08 7.53
CA ASP A 245 16.44 6.70 8.85
C ASP A 245 16.04 8.19 8.78
N ALA A 246 16.30 8.86 7.65
CA ALA A 246 15.84 10.21 7.37
C ALA A 246 14.43 10.28 6.74
N SER A 247 13.85 9.14 6.35
CA SER A 247 12.58 9.08 5.63
C SER A 247 11.38 9.14 6.58
N PHE A 248 10.42 9.99 6.25
CA PHE A 248 9.11 10.06 6.90
C PHE A 248 8.36 8.71 6.90
N TYR A 249 8.58 7.88 5.89
CA TYR A 249 7.97 6.54 5.78
C TYR A 249 8.81 5.43 6.42
N SER A 250 10.02 5.75 6.92
CA SER A 250 11.05 4.73 7.16
C SER A 250 11.26 3.84 5.94
N ASP A 251 11.28 4.46 4.76
CA ASP A 251 11.27 3.80 3.45
C ASP A 251 12.47 2.86 3.27
N SER A 252 12.22 1.55 3.29
CA SER A 252 13.25 0.52 3.16
C SER A 252 13.52 0.08 1.72
N ARG A 253 12.87 0.70 0.72
CA ARG A 253 12.99 0.29 -0.69
C ARG A 253 14.43 0.21 -1.17
N ALA A 254 15.27 1.19 -0.85
CA ALA A 254 16.68 1.17 -1.27
C ALA A 254 17.46 -0.03 -0.70
N ILE A 255 17.17 -0.41 0.55
CA ILE A 255 17.83 -1.56 1.20
C ILE A 255 17.38 -2.86 0.54
N ASN A 256 16.07 -3.04 0.36
CA ASN A 256 15.50 -4.25 -0.24
C ASN A 256 15.93 -4.40 -1.71
N MET A 257 15.98 -3.29 -2.44
CA MET A 257 16.48 -3.22 -3.81
C MET A 257 17.92 -3.72 -3.92
N LEU A 258 18.83 -3.26 -3.07
CA LEU A 258 20.23 -3.70 -3.09
C LEU A 258 20.36 -5.19 -2.75
N ALA A 259 19.60 -5.68 -1.77
CA ALA A 259 19.60 -7.08 -1.38
C ALA A 259 19.10 -7.99 -2.52
N ASP A 260 18.02 -7.59 -3.18
CA ASP A 260 17.51 -8.34 -4.32
C ASP A 260 18.40 -8.24 -5.55
N MET A 261 19.06 -7.09 -5.76
CA MET A 261 20.00 -6.89 -6.86
C MET A 261 21.19 -7.83 -6.72
N GLU A 262 21.75 -7.93 -5.50
CA GLU A 262 22.82 -8.88 -5.18
C GLU A 262 22.38 -10.32 -5.46
N ALA A 263 21.17 -10.71 -5.04
CA ALA A 263 20.63 -12.03 -5.30
C ALA A 263 20.43 -12.31 -6.81
N ALA A 264 19.91 -11.35 -7.56
CA ALA A 264 19.67 -11.49 -8.99
C ALA A 264 20.99 -11.58 -9.79
N VAL A 265 21.96 -10.72 -9.48
CA VAL A 265 23.31 -10.73 -10.09
C VAL A 265 24.05 -12.03 -9.76
N ALA A 266 23.94 -12.54 -8.53
CA ALA A 266 24.58 -13.79 -8.14
C ALA A 266 24.03 -15.02 -8.90
N ASN A 267 22.77 -14.98 -9.31
CA ASN A 267 22.10 -16.06 -10.05
C ASN A 267 22.26 -15.95 -11.58
N ALA A 268 22.74 -14.81 -12.10
CA ALA A 268 22.88 -14.60 -13.52
C ALA A 268 24.13 -15.33 -14.10
N PRO A 269 23.99 -16.00 -15.26
CA PRO A 269 25.00 -16.93 -15.77
C PRO A 269 26.26 -16.29 -16.35
N ASP A 270 26.17 -15.04 -16.83
CA ASP A 270 27.26 -14.32 -17.49
C ASP A 270 27.15 -12.81 -17.26
N ALA A 271 28.12 -12.04 -17.76
CA ALA A 271 28.23 -10.60 -17.50
C ALA A 271 27.04 -9.80 -18.08
N ASP A 272 26.57 -10.15 -19.28
CA ASP A 272 25.45 -9.46 -19.93
C ASP A 272 24.15 -9.74 -19.15
N ALA A 273 23.94 -10.99 -18.72
CA ALA A 273 22.79 -11.36 -17.89
C ALA A 273 22.85 -10.71 -16.48
N LYS A 274 24.06 -10.53 -15.91
CA LYS A 274 24.26 -9.83 -14.64
C LYS A 274 23.88 -8.35 -14.74
N GLU A 275 24.34 -7.70 -15.80
CA GLU A 275 23.97 -6.31 -16.10
C GLU A 275 22.45 -6.19 -16.23
N ALA A 276 21.82 -6.99 -17.10
CA ALA A 276 20.37 -6.97 -17.28
C ALA A 276 19.60 -7.25 -15.97
N ALA A 277 20.06 -8.20 -15.17
CA ALA A 277 19.46 -8.52 -13.87
C ALA A 277 19.52 -7.32 -12.91
N ALA A 278 20.64 -6.61 -12.85
CA ALA A 278 20.79 -5.44 -12.00
C ALA A 278 19.87 -4.29 -12.44
N HIS A 279 19.86 -3.95 -13.74
CA HIS A 279 18.99 -2.91 -14.29
C HIS A 279 17.51 -3.23 -14.09
N ASN A 280 17.08 -4.46 -14.36
CA ASN A 280 15.68 -4.88 -14.16
C ASN A 280 15.27 -4.79 -12.67
N VAL A 281 16.16 -5.16 -11.74
CA VAL A 281 15.88 -5.06 -10.30
C VAL A 281 15.77 -3.62 -9.83
N VAL A 282 16.63 -2.71 -10.29
CA VAL A 282 16.54 -1.30 -9.87
C VAL A 282 15.28 -0.66 -10.47
N SER A 283 14.97 -0.96 -11.74
CA SER A 283 13.81 -0.42 -12.46
C SER A 283 12.49 -0.78 -11.79
N ARG A 284 12.30 -2.04 -11.36
CA ARG A 284 11.06 -2.45 -10.66
C ARG A 284 10.86 -1.75 -9.30
N TYR A 285 11.93 -1.32 -8.63
CA TYR A 285 11.82 -0.56 -7.37
C TYR A 285 11.51 0.92 -7.62
N ALA A 286 11.87 1.43 -8.80
CA ALA A 286 11.49 2.74 -9.28
C ALA A 286 10.04 2.77 -9.83
N ASP A 287 9.55 1.65 -10.38
CA ASP A 287 8.17 1.47 -10.88
C ASP A 287 7.12 1.41 -9.77
N THR A 288 6.86 2.55 -9.14
CA THR A 288 5.79 2.71 -8.14
C THR A 288 4.39 2.74 -8.74
N ALA A 289 4.27 3.01 -10.04
CA ALA A 289 2.99 3.08 -10.75
C ALA A 289 2.54 1.71 -11.30
N ASN A 290 3.36 0.67 -11.13
CA ASN A 290 3.12 -0.69 -11.60
C ASN A 290 2.96 -0.77 -13.13
N GLU A 291 3.68 0.08 -13.87
CA GLU A 291 3.57 0.19 -15.32
C GLU A 291 3.94 -1.11 -16.03
N TYR A 292 4.97 -1.82 -15.54
CA TYR A 292 5.37 -3.10 -16.13
C TYR A 292 4.26 -4.15 -16.08
N GLN A 293 3.68 -4.39 -14.90
CA GLN A 293 2.62 -5.40 -14.73
C GLN A 293 1.34 -5.00 -15.48
N ARG A 294 1.00 -3.70 -15.46
CA ARG A 294 -0.14 -3.15 -16.21
C ARG A 294 0.04 -3.31 -17.71
N PHE A 295 1.27 -3.18 -18.22
CA PHE A 295 1.58 -3.38 -19.63
C PHE A 295 1.45 -4.84 -20.05
N ILE A 296 2.07 -5.78 -19.32
CA ILE A 296 2.06 -7.20 -19.72
C ILE A 296 0.68 -7.86 -19.57
N ASN A 297 -0.18 -7.32 -18.71
CA ASN A 297 -1.59 -7.70 -18.62
C ASN A 297 -2.54 -6.70 -19.31
N GLY A 298 -1.96 -5.75 -20.04
CA GLY A 298 -2.69 -4.77 -20.81
C GLY A 298 -3.29 -5.38 -22.07
N ARG A 299 -4.27 -4.69 -22.62
CA ARG A 299 -5.01 -5.16 -23.80
C ARG A 299 -4.11 -5.49 -24.99
N SER A 300 -3.15 -4.60 -25.24
CA SER A 300 -2.29 -4.70 -26.42
C SER A 300 -1.52 -6.03 -26.47
N VAL A 301 -1.09 -6.55 -25.33
CA VAL A 301 -0.40 -7.85 -25.21
C VAL A 301 -1.37 -9.00 -25.46
N GLY A 302 -2.61 -8.93 -24.97
CA GLY A 302 -3.66 -9.90 -25.29
C GLY A 302 -3.95 -9.96 -26.80
N ASP A 303 -4.23 -8.81 -27.43
CA ASP A 303 -4.49 -8.70 -28.87
C ASP A 303 -3.29 -9.24 -29.69
N MET A 304 -2.06 -8.94 -29.24
CA MET A 304 -0.85 -9.49 -29.85
C MET A 304 -0.82 -11.02 -29.82
N ILE A 305 -1.16 -11.66 -28.69
CA ILE A 305 -1.13 -13.13 -28.58
C ILE A 305 -2.10 -13.76 -29.56
N VAL A 306 -3.34 -13.28 -29.60
CA VAL A 306 -4.41 -13.80 -30.47
C VAL A 306 -4.02 -13.63 -31.95
N ASP A 307 -3.61 -12.43 -32.36
CA ASP A 307 -3.22 -12.15 -33.74
C ASP A 307 -1.97 -12.94 -34.15
N ALA A 308 -0.98 -13.05 -33.25
CA ALA A 308 0.23 -13.84 -33.48
C ALA A 308 -0.10 -15.32 -33.65
N ALA A 309 -0.96 -15.88 -32.81
CA ALA A 309 -1.40 -17.27 -32.88
C ALA A 309 -2.13 -17.56 -34.20
N GLN A 310 -3.03 -16.68 -34.62
CA GLN A 310 -3.73 -16.78 -35.90
C GLN A 310 -2.76 -16.74 -37.10
N ALA A 311 -1.78 -15.82 -37.09
CA ALA A 311 -0.77 -15.74 -38.13
C ALA A 311 0.15 -16.97 -38.14
N ALA A 312 0.52 -17.47 -36.96
CA ALA A 312 1.34 -18.66 -36.77
C ALA A 312 0.64 -19.92 -37.30
N GLY A 313 -0.65 -20.09 -37.02
CA GLY A 313 -1.46 -21.20 -37.53
C GLY A 313 -1.58 -21.20 -39.05
N VAL A 314 -1.82 -20.05 -39.67
CA VAL A 314 -1.84 -19.92 -41.15
C VAL A 314 -0.50 -20.31 -41.75
N ALA A 315 0.61 -19.83 -41.16
CA ALA A 315 1.95 -20.12 -41.65
C ALA A 315 2.31 -21.61 -41.50
N ALA A 316 2.02 -22.22 -40.35
CA ALA A 316 2.29 -23.62 -40.08
C ALA A 316 1.57 -24.55 -41.06
N VAL A 317 0.25 -24.38 -41.24
CA VAL A 317 -0.54 -25.22 -42.16
C VAL A 317 -0.11 -25.04 -43.63
N SER A 318 0.33 -23.85 -44.00
CA SER A 318 0.83 -23.56 -45.36
C SER A 318 2.31 -23.90 -45.58
N ASN A 319 3.01 -24.43 -44.57
CA ASN A 319 4.46 -24.66 -44.56
C ASN A 319 5.29 -23.39 -44.86
N ALA A 320 4.77 -22.21 -44.49
CA ALA A 320 5.49 -20.94 -44.54
C ALA A 320 6.33 -20.73 -43.26
N PRO A 321 7.35 -19.85 -43.28
CA PRO A 321 8.14 -19.56 -42.08
C PRO A 321 7.31 -18.88 -40.98
N VAL A 322 6.94 -19.64 -39.93
CA VAL A 322 6.07 -19.19 -38.82
C VAL A 322 6.56 -17.89 -38.18
N ARG A 323 7.83 -17.82 -37.78
CA ARG A 323 8.42 -16.63 -37.14
C ARG A 323 8.32 -15.37 -38.01
N ALA A 324 8.51 -15.50 -39.32
CA ALA A 324 8.42 -14.36 -40.24
C ALA A 324 6.98 -13.85 -40.37
N ALA A 325 6.00 -14.77 -40.35
CA ALA A 325 4.58 -14.40 -40.37
C ALA A 325 4.18 -13.68 -39.07
N VAL A 326 4.56 -14.21 -37.91
CA VAL A 326 4.30 -13.59 -36.59
C VAL A 326 4.93 -12.19 -36.50
N ASN A 327 6.20 -12.03 -36.91
CA ASN A 327 6.88 -10.73 -36.88
C ASN A 327 6.29 -9.68 -37.83
N ALA A 328 5.49 -10.09 -38.81
CA ALA A 328 4.82 -9.20 -39.75
C ALA A 328 3.44 -8.71 -39.23
N VAL A 329 2.96 -9.25 -38.11
CA VAL A 329 1.67 -8.88 -37.52
C VAL A 329 1.72 -7.45 -36.96
N PRO A 330 0.77 -6.56 -37.30
CA PRO A 330 0.76 -5.18 -36.82
C PRO A 330 0.70 -5.04 -35.29
N SER A 331 -0.12 -5.83 -34.59
CA SER A 331 -0.22 -5.80 -33.12
C SER A 331 1.10 -6.22 -32.45
N VAL A 332 1.80 -7.23 -32.98
CA VAL A 332 3.16 -7.61 -32.55
C VAL A 332 4.15 -6.45 -32.71
N GLN A 333 4.11 -5.73 -33.83
CA GLN A 333 4.99 -4.58 -34.04
C GLN A 333 4.65 -3.43 -33.08
N GLN A 334 3.36 -3.20 -32.83
CA GLN A 334 2.89 -2.16 -31.94
C GLN A 334 3.30 -2.45 -30.48
N VAL A 335 3.07 -3.66 -29.98
CA VAL A 335 3.47 -4.05 -28.62
C VAL A 335 4.98 -3.96 -28.42
N ARG A 336 5.78 -4.31 -29.43
CA ARG A 336 7.25 -4.10 -29.38
C ARG A 336 7.65 -2.62 -29.32
N LEU A 337 6.85 -1.72 -29.90
CA LEU A 337 7.06 -0.28 -29.80
C LEU A 337 6.59 0.28 -28.45
N ASP A 338 5.59 -0.35 -27.84
CA ASP A 338 5.00 0.07 -26.58
C ASP A 338 5.76 -0.47 -25.36
N ALA A 339 6.38 -1.65 -25.46
CA ALA A 339 7.14 -2.26 -24.35
C ALA A 339 8.20 -1.33 -23.75
N PRO A 340 9.00 -0.57 -24.53
CA PRO A 340 9.95 0.39 -23.96
C PRO A 340 9.33 1.58 -23.23
N ASN A 341 8.03 1.84 -23.41
CA ASN A 341 7.33 2.89 -22.66
C ASN A 341 6.88 2.42 -21.27
N ALA A 342 6.77 1.11 -21.05
CA ALA A 342 6.46 0.51 -19.75
C ALA A 342 7.71 0.23 -18.90
N GLN A 343 8.87 0.70 -19.36
CA GLN A 343 10.18 0.53 -18.74
C GLN A 343 10.63 1.81 -18.07
N ASP A 344 11.37 1.69 -16.96
CA ASP A 344 12.03 2.86 -16.37
C ASP A 344 13.13 3.36 -17.31
N LYS A 345 12.97 4.58 -17.82
CA LYS A 345 13.86 5.19 -18.83
C LYS A 345 15.23 5.58 -18.28
N THR A 346 15.44 5.49 -16.97
CA THR A 346 16.70 5.80 -16.29
C THR A 346 17.70 4.65 -16.42
N TYR A 347 17.21 3.43 -16.67
CA TYR A 347 17.98 2.19 -16.67
C TYR A 347 17.80 1.43 -17.98
N ASP A 348 18.71 0.51 -18.27
CA ASP A 348 18.62 -0.40 -19.41
C ASP A 348 17.69 -1.57 -19.08
N ASP A 349 16.47 -1.25 -18.67
CA ASP A 349 15.41 -2.21 -18.34
C ASP A 349 15.04 -3.00 -19.60
N THR A 350 15.04 -4.32 -19.48
CA THR A 350 14.68 -5.25 -20.56
C THR A 350 13.46 -6.09 -20.23
N ALA A 351 12.83 -5.90 -19.06
CA ALA A 351 11.79 -6.77 -18.54
C ALA A 351 10.57 -6.84 -19.47
N ALA A 352 9.98 -5.69 -19.82
CA ALA A 352 8.82 -5.63 -20.71
C ALA A 352 9.12 -6.23 -22.10
N THR A 353 10.26 -5.87 -22.69
CA THR A 353 10.66 -6.38 -24.01
C THR A 353 10.93 -7.89 -23.98
N SER A 354 11.60 -8.40 -22.93
CA SER A 354 11.86 -9.83 -22.76
C SER A 354 10.58 -10.62 -22.53
N ALA A 355 9.62 -10.06 -21.78
CA ALA A 355 8.31 -10.67 -21.57
C ALA A 355 7.57 -10.87 -22.91
N VAL A 356 7.54 -9.85 -23.77
CA VAL A 356 6.94 -9.91 -25.10
C VAL A 356 7.59 -11.01 -25.94
N GLU A 357 8.92 -11.07 -26.00
CA GLU A 357 9.61 -12.09 -26.80
C GLU A 357 9.42 -13.50 -26.25
N THR A 358 9.41 -13.69 -24.93
CA THR A 358 9.12 -14.99 -24.28
C THR A 358 7.75 -15.52 -24.71
N VAL A 359 6.72 -14.66 -24.67
CA VAL A 359 5.36 -15.02 -25.09
C VAL A 359 5.30 -15.35 -26.59
N LEU A 360 5.89 -14.51 -27.45
CA LEU A 360 5.90 -14.74 -28.89
C LEU A 360 6.67 -16.02 -29.28
N ASP A 361 7.76 -16.32 -28.58
CA ASP A 361 8.52 -17.55 -28.80
C ASP A 361 7.69 -18.79 -28.45
N ALA A 362 6.90 -18.75 -27.37
CA ALA A 362 5.99 -19.84 -27.03
C ALA A 362 4.92 -20.07 -28.11
N VAL A 363 4.29 -19.00 -28.61
CA VAL A 363 3.33 -19.05 -29.73
C VAL A 363 3.98 -19.67 -30.98
N ILE A 364 5.16 -19.18 -31.36
CA ILE A 364 5.90 -19.64 -32.55
C ILE A 364 6.28 -21.12 -32.42
N ASN A 365 6.81 -21.53 -31.27
CA ASN A 365 7.28 -22.89 -31.04
C ASN A 365 6.12 -23.90 -30.99
N SER A 366 5.00 -23.52 -30.37
CA SER A 366 3.76 -24.32 -30.37
C SER A 366 3.27 -24.54 -31.81
N ALA A 367 3.08 -23.48 -32.58
CA ALA A 367 2.62 -23.58 -33.96
C ALA A 367 3.58 -24.35 -34.88
N ALA A 368 4.90 -24.13 -34.75
CA ALA A 368 5.90 -24.79 -35.60
C ALA A 368 6.04 -26.30 -35.32
N SER A 369 5.69 -26.75 -34.12
CA SER A 369 5.71 -28.16 -33.73
C SER A 369 4.34 -28.86 -33.91
N ASN A 370 3.28 -28.09 -34.17
CA ASN A 370 1.94 -28.61 -34.36
C ASN A 370 1.81 -29.41 -35.67
N THR A 371 1.07 -30.52 -35.63
CA THR A 371 0.84 -31.42 -36.78
C THR A 371 -0.59 -31.39 -37.29
N ALA A 372 -1.46 -30.57 -36.69
CA ALA A 372 -2.82 -30.38 -37.13
C ALA A 372 -2.87 -29.77 -38.55
N THR A 373 -3.95 -30.04 -39.25
CA THR A 373 -4.15 -29.61 -40.65
C THR A 373 -5.13 -28.45 -40.79
N GLN A 374 -5.84 -28.11 -39.70
CA GLN A 374 -6.72 -26.96 -39.64
C GLN A 374 -6.01 -25.79 -38.98
N VAL A 375 -6.18 -24.60 -39.55
CA VAL A 375 -5.58 -23.37 -39.02
C VAL A 375 -6.10 -23.06 -37.62
N SER A 376 -7.39 -23.29 -37.35
CA SER A 376 -8.00 -23.06 -36.03
C SER A 376 -7.32 -23.88 -34.96
N ASP A 377 -7.14 -25.18 -35.19
CA ASP A 377 -6.56 -26.08 -34.19
C ASP A 377 -5.11 -25.67 -33.85
N VAL A 378 -4.33 -25.27 -34.85
CA VAL A 378 -2.95 -24.77 -34.62
C VAL A 378 -2.96 -23.41 -33.92
N ALA A 379 -3.88 -22.51 -34.28
CA ALA A 379 -4.00 -21.20 -33.66
C ALA A 379 -4.42 -21.31 -32.19
N ASP A 380 -5.42 -22.13 -31.87
CA ASP A 380 -5.89 -22.35 -30.49
C ASP A 380 -4.77 -22.91 -29.60
N ASP A 381 -4.01 -23.92 -30.09
CA ASP A 381 -2.86 -24.48 -29.36
C ASP A 381 -1.71 -23.47 -29.20
N ALA A 382 -1.52 -22.58 -30.17
CA ALA A 382 -0.49 -21.54 -30.13
C ALA A 382 -0.87 -20.38 -29.19
N GLU A 383 -2.13 -19.98 -29.19
CA GLU A 383 -2.71 -19.00 -28.28
C GLU A 383 -2.61 -19.51 -26.84
N ALA A 384 -3.02 -20.75 -26.58
CA ALA A 384 -2.91 -21.38 -25.27
C ALA A 384 -1.45 -21.42 -24.77
N ALA A 385 -0.48 -21.69 -25.66
CA ALA A 385 0.93 -21.66 -25.31
C ALA A 385 1.43 -20.23 -24.98
N GLY A 386 0.98 -19.22 -25.73
CA GLY A 386 1.29 -17.81 -25.45
C GLY A 386 0.74 -17.35 -24.10
N LEU A 387 -0.53 -17.64 -23.81
CA LEU A 387 -1.16 -17.36 -22.52
C LEU A 387 -0.45 -18.10 -21.38
N ASN A 388 -0.08 -19.37 -21.59
CA ASN A 388 0.66 -20.15 -20.59
C ASN A 388 2.04 -19.54 -20.31
N ALA A 389 2.76 -19.09 -21.34
CA ALA A 389 4.05 -18.42 -21.15
C ALA A 389 3.91 -17.06 -20.46
N LEU A 390 2.87 -16.28 -20.79
CA LEU A 390 2.56 -15.02 -20.09
C LEU A 390 2.29 -15.24 -18.59
N GLN A 391 1.67 -16.37 -18.24
CA GLN A 391 1.36 -16.71 -16.86
C GLN A 391 2.58 -17.29 -16.12
N ASN A 392 3.34 -18.19 -16.76
CA ASN A 392 4.32 -19.04 -16.06
C ASN A 392 5.77 -18.66 -16.29
N ASP A 393 6.09 -18.06 -17.44
CA ASP A 393 7.47 -17.79 -17.86
C ASP A 393 7.82 -16.30 -17.79
N VAL A 394 6.81 -15.42 -17.81
CA VAL A 394 7.01 -13.97 -17.64
C VAL A 394 7.14 -13.62 -16.15
N PRO A 395 8.27 -13.03 -15.72
CA PRO A 395 8.49 -12.69 -14.33
C PRO A 395 7.44 -11.72 -13.78
N ARG A 396 6.94 -12.02 -12.58
CA ARG A 396 6.07 -11.17 -11.78
C ARG A 396 6.83 -10.67 -10.54
N TYR A 397 6.59 -9.42 -10.18
CA TYR A 397 7.21 -8.77 -9.02
C TYR A 397 6.15 -8.21 -8.07
N ALA A 398 6.42 -8.33 -6.77
CA ALA A 398 5.62 -7.70 -5.73
C ALA A 398 5.88 -6.19 -5.72
N LEU A 399 4.80 -5.42 -5.51
CA LEU A 399 4.87 -3.99 -5.32
C LEU A 399 5.37 -3.65 -3.93
N GLN A 400 6.11 -2.55 -3.86
CA GLN A 400 6.69 -2.06 -2.61
C GLN A 400 5.58 -1.51 -1.70
N THR A 401 5.31 -2.18 -0.58
CA THR A 401 4.25 -1.81 0.36
C THR A 401 4.54 -0.54 1.16
N GLN A 402 5.80 -0.09 1.17
CA GLN A 402 6.25 1.13 1.85
C GLN A 402 6.44 2.30 0.88
N ALA A 403 6.15 2.14 -0.41
CA ALA A 403 6.20 3.24 -1.35
C ALA A 403 5.08 4.25 -1.03
N PRO A 404 5.36 5.57 -1.09
CA PRO A 404 4.30 6.57 -1.04
C PRO A 404 3.32 6.39 -2.19
N THR A 405 2.03 6.62 -1.94
CA THR A 405 1.03 6.59 -3.01
C THR A 405 1.21 7.78 -3.96
N THR A 406 0.64 7.69 -5.16
CA THR A 406 0.58 8.83 -6.10
C THR A 406 -0.15 10.02 -5.48
N ASP A 407 -1.30 9.79 -4.82
CA ASP A 407 -2.10 10.86 -4.23
C ASP A 407 -1.37 11.56 -3.07
N TYR A 408 -0.62 10.81 -2.25
CA TYR A 408 0.27 11.41 -1.24
C TYR A 408 1.33 12.28 -1.90
N THR A 409 2.04 11.74 -2.89
CA THR A 409 3.14 12.42 -3.59
C THR A 409 2.65 13.71 -4.26
N ASP A 410 1.47 13.68 -4.87
CA ASP A 410 0.83 14.84 -5.46
C ASP A 410 0.46 15.88 -4.38
N PHE A 411 -0.05 15.44 -3.23
CA PHE A 411 -0.42 16.32 -2.13
C PHE A 411 0.79 17.05 -1.53
N ILE A 412 1.87 16.35 -1.15
CA ILE A 412 3.04 16.99 -0.53
C ILE A 412 3.82 17.91 -1.50
N ARG A 413 3.58 17.77 -2.81
CA ARG A 413 4.16 18.64 -3.85
C ARG A 413 3.19 19.73 -4.30
N SER A 414 1.98 19.76 -3.76
CA SER A 414 0.98 20.77 -4.09
C SER A 414 1.29 22.11 -3.43
N ASP A 415 0.88 23.20 -4.08
CA ASP A 415 0.98 24.54 -3.52
C ASP A 415 0.30 24.63 -2.14
N ALA A 416 -0.81 23.89 -1.94
CA ALA A 416 -1.53 23.91 -0.66
C ALA A 416 -0.71 23.37 0.52
N TYR A 417 0.15 22.37 0.30
CA TYR A 417 1.06 21.85 1.33
C TYR A 417 2.30 22.73 1.46
N LEU A 418 2.87 23.20 0.35
CA LEU A 418 4.07 24.06 0.37
C LEU A 418 3.80 25.43 1.03
N ASP A 419 2.67 26.07 0.72
CA ASP A 419 2.23 27.34 1.32
C ASP A 419 1.80 27.17 2.80
N ALA A 420 1.63 25.93 3.27
CA ALA A 420 1.28 25.65 4.65
C ALA A 420 2.40 26.04 5.63
N VAL A 421 3.66 26.05 5.18
CA VAL A 421 4.84 26.43 5.98
C VAL A 421 4.68 27.85 6.54
N GLU A 422 4.52 28.84 5.66
CA GLU A 422 4.36 30.25 6.04
C GLU A 422 3.07 30.43 6.86
N THR A 423 1.95 29.87 6.37
CA THR A 423 0.63 30.00 6.99
C THR A 423 0.60 29.45 8.43
N ALA A 424 1.19 28.29 8.67
CA ALA A 424 1.21 27.67 10.00
C ALA A 424 2.21 28.37 10.92
N SER A 425 3.38 28.76 10.41
CA SER A 425 4.42 29.44 11.18
C SER A 425 3.93 30.79 11.71
N GLU A 426 3.31 31.61 10.84
CA GLU A 426 2.72 32.89 11.23
C GLU A 426 1.61 32.68 12.29
N ALA A 427 0.69 31.75 12.04
CA ALA A 427 -0.43 31.49 12.96
C ALA A 427 0.02 30.94 14.32
N ALA A 428 1.03 30.07 14.34
CA ALA A 428 1.62 29.53 15.55
C ALA A 428 2.32 30.61 16.38
N ALA A 429 3.17 31.41 15.73
CA ALA A 429 3.89 32.53 16.37
C ALA A 429 2.91 33.54 16.98
N LEU A 430 1.91 33.98 16.21
CA LEU A 430 0.87 34.90 16.67
C LEU A 430 0.11 34.34 17.89
N ALA A 431 -0.28 33.06 17.85
CA ALA A 431 -1.02 32.43 18.94
C ALA A 431 -0.18 32.30 20.22
N ALA A 432 1.09 31.90 20.10
CA ALA A 432 2.01 31.79 21.23
C ALA A 432 2.33 33.16 21.86
N VAL A 433 2.64 34.17 21.05
CA VAL A 433 2.88 35.55 21.54
C VAL A 433 1.65 36.11 22.24
N LYS A 434 0.46 35.86 21.69
CA LYS A 434 -0.81 36.24 22.32
C LYS A 434 -1.01 35.54 23.66
N GLU A 435 -0.67 34.26 23.78
CA GLU A 435 -0.73 33.54 25.07
C GLU A 435 0.24 34.15 26.07
N ALA A 436 1.51 34.37 25.68
CA ALA A 436 2.53 34.97 26.52
C ALA A 436 2.14 36.37 27.06
N LYS A 437 1.45 37.17 26.23
CA LYS A 437 0.94 38.49 26.63
C LYS A 437 -0.20 38.41 27.64
N ASN A 438 -1.11 37.45 27.46
CA ASN A 438 -2.37 37.39 28.20
C ASN A 438 -2.30 36.54 29.47
N ASP A 439 -1.42 35.56 29.52
CA ASP A 439 -1.19 34.71 30.69
C ASP A 439 0.15 35.07 31.38
N PRO A 440 0.12 35.69 32.57
CA PRO A 440 1.32 35.96 33.36
C PRO A 440 2.06 34.71 33.86
N PHE A 441 1.43 33.53 33.78
CA PHE A 441 1.98 32.25 34.22
C PHE A 441 2.24 31.28 33.06
N HIS A 442 2.33 31.79 31.84
CA HIS A 442 2.65 30.97 30.69
C HIS A 442 3.96 30.21 30.92
N ASP A 443 3.99 28.99 30.39
CA ASP A 443 5.19 28.16 30.34
C ASP A 443 5.31 27.56 28.93
N GLU A 444 6.37 26.79 28.69
CA GLU A 444 6.58 26.16 27.39
C GLU A 444 5.37 25.30 26.98
N THR A 445 4.68 24.66 27.92
CA THR A 445 3.53 23.81 27.61
C THR A 445 2.32 24.62 27.17
N THR A 446 1.99 25.72 27.86
CA THR A 446 0.87 26.58 27.45
C THR A 446 1.14 27.25 26.11
N LEU A 447 2.39 27.68 25.85
CA LEU A 447 2.81 28.24 24.56
C LEU A 447 2.72 27.21 23.43
N ARG A 448 3.20 25.97 23.65
CA ARG A 448 3.07 24.88 22.67
C ARG A 448 1.61 24.59 22.33
N ASN A 449 0.73 24.54 23.33
CA ASN A 449 -0.70 24.31 23.12
C ASN A 449 -1.36 25.45 22.33
N ALA A 450 -1.01 26.71 22.64
CA ALA A 450 -1.51 27.87 21.91
C ALA A 450 -1.01 27.89 20.46
N ALA A 451 0.29 27.65 20.24
CA ALA A 451 0.89 27.55 18.92
C ALA A 451 0.23 26.45 18.07
N LYS A 452 0.08 25.24 18.64
CA LYS A 452 -0.59 24.11 17.97
C LYS A 452 -2.01 24.44 17.56
N LEU A 453 -2.78 25.03 18.46
CA LEU A 453 -4.15 25.44 18.16
C LEU A 453 -4.21 26.51 17.07
N GLY A 454 -3.27 27.46 17.06
CA GLY A 454 -3.14 28.47 16.01
C GLY A 454 -2.89 27.84 14.64
N ALA A 455 -1.84 27.01 14.53
CA ALA A 455 -1.46 26.32 13.31
C ALA A 455 -2.57 25.41 12.77
N VAL A 456 -3.13 24.52 13.60
CA VAL A 456 -4.20 23.59 13.20
C VAL A 456 -5.42 24.34 12.68
N ASN A 457 -5.78 25.47 13.30
CA ASN A 457 -6.90 26.28 12.84
C ASN A 457 -6.64 26.94 11.49
N ALA A 458 -5.41 27.39 11.24
CA ALA A 458 -5.01 27.98 9.96
C ALA A 458 -4.97 26.92 8.84
N LEU A 459 -4.54 25.70 9.15
CA LEU A 459 -4.37 24.61 8.18
C LEU A 459 -5.61 23.72 7.96
N ARG A 460 -6.80 24.10 8.44
CA ARG A 460 -8.02 23.26 8.30
C ARG A 460 -8.33 22.84 6.86
N ASN A 461 -8.06 23.71 5.89
CA ASN A 461 -8.28 23.39 4.48
C ASN A 461 -7.22 22.39 3.97
N VAL A 462 -5.95 22.57 4.37
CA VAL A 462 -4.84 21.67 4.03
C VAL A 462 -5.11 20.26 4.58
N TYR A 463 -5.53 20.12 5.83
CA TYR A 463 -5.99 18.83 6.37
C TYR A 463 -7.16 18.22 5.59
N GLY A 464 -8.05 19.05 5.06
CA GLY A 464 -9.17 18.61 4.24
C GLY A 464 -8.76 18.15 2.85
N GLU A 465 -7.63 18.63 2.33
CA GLU A 465 -7.01 18.18 1.08
C GLU A 465 -6.16 16.93 1.30
N ALA A 466 -5.32 16.93 2.33
CA ALA A 466 -4.57 15.76 2.80
C ALA A 466 -5.49 14.54 2.99
N ALA A 467 -6.60 14.71 3.71
CA ALA A 467 -7.55 13.63 3.97
C ALA A 467 -8.41 13.22 2.77
N ARG A 468 -8.19 13.83 1.59
CA ARG A 468 -8.72 13.35 0.31
C ARG A 468 -7.69 12.57 -0.48
N ALA A 469 -6.43 12.52 -0.07
CA ALA A 469 -5.46 11.61 -0.67
C ALA A 469 -6.00 10.19 -0.51
N ARG A 470 -6.12 9.48 -1.64
CA ARG A 470 -6.77 8.16 -1.67
C ARG A 470 -5.73 7.08 -1.79
N GLN A 471 -6.01 6.00 -1.09
CA GLN A 471 -5.42 4.71 -1.37
C GLN A 471 -6.53 3.84 -2.00
N THR A 472 -6.33 3.34 -3.22
CA THR A 472 -7.33 2.50 -3.90
C THR A 472 -7.22 1.04 -3.47
N GLU A 473 -6.04 0.65 -3.00
CA GLU A 473 -5.64 -0.72 -2.68
C GLU A 473 -4.83 -0.68 -1.38
N LEU A 474 -5.21 -1.47 -0.38
CA LEU A 474 -4.45 -1.60 0.87
C LEU A 474 -3.64 -2.91 0.86
N PRO A 475 -2.32 -2.85 0.66
CA PRO A 475 -1.49 -4.05 0.72
C PRO A 475 -1.57 -4.70 2.10
N MET A 476 -1.73 -6.01 2.10
CA MET A 476 -1.70 -6.83 3.30
C MET A 476 -0.34 -7.51 3.44
N ALA A 477 0.19 -7.56 4.65
CA ALA A 477 1.39 -8.32 4.96
C ALA A 477 1.03 -9.79 5.20
N GLY A 478 1.89 -10.70 4.72
CA GLY A 478 1.72 -12.15 4.90
C GLY A 478 1.42 -12.88 3.59
N GLU A 479 0.84 -14.08 3.70
CA GLU A 479 0.61 -14.99 2.58
C GLU A 479 -0.88 -15.39 2.49
N PHE A 480 -1.38 -15.47 1.25
CA PHE A 480 -2.71 -16.00 0.97
C PHE A 480 -2.63 -17.50 0.69
N GLY A 481 -3.43 -18.30 1.40
CA GLY A 481 -3.45 -19.74 1.14
C GLY A 481 -4.13 -20.54 2.23
N VAL A 482 -4.60 -21.73 1.86
CA VAL A 482 -5.30 -22.64 2.78
C VAL A 482 -4.41 -23.10 3.93
N GLY A 483 -5.00 -23.19 5.13
CA GLY A 483 -4.32 -23.66 6.34
C GLY A 483 -3.25 -22.71 6.90
N LEU A 484 -3.13 -21.49 6.39
CA LEU A 484 -2.23 -20.48 6.93
C LEU A 484 -2.85 -19.79 8.15
N GLY A 485 -2.05 -19.54 9.18
CA GLY A 485 -2.47 -18.83 10.40
C GLY A 485 -3.15 -19.73 11.45
N ASP A 486 -3.98 -19.13 12.30
CA ASP A 486 -4.78 -19.83 13.31
C ASP A 486 -6.29 -19.51 13.13
N PRO A 487 -7.05 -20.39 12.45
CA PRO A 487 -8.45 -20.12 12.16
C PRO A 487 -9.40 -20.40 13.34
N ARG A 488 -8.89 -20.79 14.52
CA ARG A 488 -9.75 -21.04 15.69
C ARG A 488 -10.18 -19.73 16.35
N LEU A 489 -11.43 -19.65 16.78
CA LEU A 489 -11.91 -18.44 17.48
C LEU A 489 -11.10 -18.16 18.76
N VAL A 490 -10.87 -16.89 19.08
CA VAL A 490 -10.09 -16.50 20.29
C VAL A 490 -10.73 -17.06 21.56
N SER A 491 -12.07 -17.06 21.63
CA SER A 491 -12.84 -17.67 22.71
C SER A 491 -12.55 -19.16 22.88
N THR A 492 -12.35 -19.88 21.77
CA THR A 492 -11.99 -21.31 21.78
C THR A 492 -10.56 -21.52 22.22
N ILE A 493 -9.63 -20.68 21.75
CA ILE A 493 -8.22 -20.72 22.13
C ILE A 493 -8.05 -20.47 23.64
N ALA A 494 -8.69 -19.43 24.17
CA ALA A 494 -8.67 -19.07 25.58
C ALA A 494 -9.10 -20.23 26.50
N SER A 495 -10.12 -21.00 26.09
CA SER A 495 -10.58 -22.17 26.85
C SER A 495 -9.53 -23.28 27.00
N THR A 496 -8.51 -23.29 26.13
CA THR A 496 -7.44 -24.29 26.11
C THR A 496 -6.11 -23.80 26.70
N ASN A 497 -6.03 -22.53 27.13
CA ASN A 497 -4.79 -21.83 27.52
C ASN A 497 -3.70 -21.86 26.42
N ALA A 498 -4.05 -22.13 25.17
CA ALA A 498 -3.12 -21.98 24.06
C ALA A 498 -2.98 -20.49 23.73
N PRO A 499 -1.80 -19.99 23.35
CA PRO A 499 -1.70 -18.66 22.76
C PRO A 499 -2.26 -18.67 21.33
N LEU A 500 -2.82 -17.54 20.90
CA LEU A 500 -3.04 -17.29 19.47
C LEU A 500 -1.68 -17.26 18.76
N ALA A 501 -1.58 -17.88 17.59
CA ALA A 501 -0.35 -17.83 16.80
C ALA A 501 0.08 -16.38 16.56
N SER A 502 1.37 -16.08 16.74
CA SER A 502 1.89 -14.71 16.70
C SER A 502 1.82 -14.06 15.31
N SER A 503 1.84 -14.87 14.25
CA SER A 503 1.64 -14.41 12.87
C SER A 503 0.23 -14.75 12.41
N GLY A 504 -0.51 -13.74 11.95
CA GLY A 504 -1.68 -13.96 11.09
C GLY A 504 -1.24 -14.43 9.71
N ALA A 505 -2.14 -15.06 8.97
CA ALA A 505 -1.86 -15.37 7.57
C ALA A 505 -1.77 -14.08 6.75
N LEU A 506 -2.73 -13.18 6.94
CA LEU A 506 -2.67 -11.81 6.42
C LEU A 506 -2.96 -10.80 7.53
N THR A 507 -2.23 -9.70 7.53
CA THR A 507 -2.45 -8.56 8.43
C THR A 507 -2.43 -7.23 7.68
N ALA A 508 -3.25 -6.28 8.10
CA ALA A 508 -3.24 -4.92 7.60
C ALA A 508 -3.70 -3.95 8.69
N THR A 509 -3.18 -2.72 8.64
CA THR A 509 -3.68 -1.62 9.47
C THR A 509 -4.33 -0.60 8.55
N LEU A 510 -5.62 -0.34 8.78
CA LEU A 510 -6.37 0.69 8.09
C LEU A 510 -6.50 1.89 9.02
N LEU A 511 -6.03 3.06 8.57
CA LEU A 511 -6.18 4.31 9.30
C LEU A 511 -7.14 5.23 8.53
N LEU A 512 -8.16 5.72 9.22
CA LEU A 512 -9.12 6.69 8.71
C LEU A 512 -8.94 8.01 9.47
N PRO A 513 -8.32 9.02 8.86
CA PRO A 513 -8.03 10.28 9.53
C PRO A 513 -9.29 11.01 10.04
N ALA A 514 -9.14 11.79 11.10
CA ALA A 514 -10.20 12.57 11.72
C ALA A 514 -10.88 13.55 10.73
N SER A 515 -10.11 14.11 9.79
CA SER A 515 -10.60 15.02 8.75
C SER A 515 -11.16 14.32 7.51
N HIS A 516 -11.11 12.97 7.45
CA HIS A 516 -11.59 12.22 6.28
C HIS A 516 -13.09 12.47 6.01
N PRO A 517 -13.52 12.64 4.74
CA PRO A 517 -14.91 12.94 4.39
C PRO A 517 -15.95 11.92 4.88
N THR A 518 -15.55 10.65 5.01
CA THR A 518 -16.43 9.55 5.44
C THR A 518 -16.27 9.16 6.91
N ASN A 519 -15.45 9.90 7.67
CA ASN A 519 -15.28 9.65 9.09
C ASN A 519 -16.64 9.78 9.83
N PRO A 520 -17.12 8.73 10.51
CA PRO A 520 -18.46 8.71 11.10
C PRO A 520 -18.63 9.70 12.27
N PHE A 521 -17.54 10.18 12.87
CA PHE A 521 -17.57 11.17 13.95
C PHE A 521 -17.56 12.62 13.44
N ARG A 522 -17.43 12.81 12.12
CA ARG A 522 -17.40 14.13 11.50
C ARG A 522 -18.81 14.54 11.06
N HIS A 523 -19.33 15.62 11.64
CA HIS A 523 -20.65 16.16 11.31
C HIS A 523 -20.54 17.51 10.60
N ARG A 524 -20.80 17.54 9.29
CA ARG A 524 -20.77 18.77 8.46
C ARG A 524 -21.61 19.93 9.01
N ARG A 525 -22.65 19.66 9.79
CA ARG A 525 -23.62 20.66 10.26
C ARG A 525 -23.54 20.95 11.77
N HIS A 526 -22.71 20.24 12.53
CA HIS A 526 -22.57 20.51 13.95
C HIS A 526 -21.25 21.24 14.20
N PRO A 527 -21.28 22.49 14.74
CA PRO A 527 -20.08 23.29 14.92
C PRO A 527 -19.05 22.62 15.85
N ASP A 528 -19.50 21.79 16.79
CA ASP A 528 -18.61 21.11 17.74
C ASP A 528 -18.00 19.80 17.21
N HIS A 529 -18.32 19.38 15.98
CA HIS A 529 -17.86 18.11 15.38
C HIS A 529 -17.42 18.30 13.92
N THR A 530 -16.72 19.39 13.63
CA THR A 530 -16.20 19.66 12.29
C THR A 530 -15.03 18.74 11.88
N VAL A 531 -14.41 18.10 12.87
CA VAL A 531 -13.34 17.09 12.79
C VAL A 531 -13.80 15.86 13.56
N GLY A 532 -13.51 14.67 13.04
CA GLY A 532 -13.81 13.39 13.68
C GLY A 532 -12.73 12.95 14.68
N LEU A 533 -12.58 11.64 14.85
CA LEU A 533 -11.48 11.01 15.59
C LEU A 533 -10.68 10.16 14.60
N ASP A 534 -9.37 10.04 14.78
CA ASP A 534 -8.59 9.07 13.99
C ASP A 534 -9.03 7.66 14.35
N ILE A 535 -9.43 6.87 13.36
CA ILE A 535 -9.88 5.50 13.57
C ILE A 535 -8.81 4.57 12.97
N GLN A 536 -8.18 3.78 13.83
CA GLN A 536 -7.29 2.70 13.40
C GLN A 536 -8.03 1.36 13.49
N ARG A 537 -7.86 0.52 12.48
CA ARG A 537 -8.45 -0.82 12.41
C ARG A 537 -7.34 -1.81 12.06
N ASP A 538 -6.99 -2.66 13.00
CA ASP A 538 -6.00 -3.71 12.80
C ASP A 538 -6.72 -4.99 12.39
N ILE A 539 -6.53 -5.39 11.14
CA ILE A 539 -7.20 -6.52 10.49
C ILE A 539 -6.25 -7.71 10.49
N ARG A 540 -6.79 -8.88 10.82
CA ARG A 540 -6.13 -10.18 10.70
C ARG A 540 -7.05 -11.19 10.04
N ILE A 541 -6.51 -11.92 9.08
CA ILE A 541 -7.20 -13.01 8.38
C ILE A 541 -6.36 -14.27 8.55
N ASP A 542 -7.00 -15.37 8.94
CA ASP A 542 -6.41 -16.70 8.98
C ASP A 542 -7.29 -17.66 8.18
N PHE A 543 -6.69 -18.60 7.48
CA PHE A 543 -7.39 -19.49 6.55
C PHE A 543 -7.62 -20.86 7.17
N ASP A 544 -8.81 -21.39 6.95
CA ASP A 544 -9.11 -22.79 7.27
C ASP A 544 -8.24 -23.70 6.38
N GLY A 545 -7.81 -24.84 6.95
CA GLY A 545 -7.04 -25.86 6.24
C GLY A 545 -7.64 -27.23 6.52
N ASP A 546 -7.46 -28.16 5.57
CA ASP A 546 -7.85 -29.55 5.72
C ASP A 546 -6.62 -30.47 5.64
N SER A 547 -6.81 -31.80 5.59
CA SER A 547 -5.66 -32.72 5.48
C SER A 547 -4.97 -32.69 4.11
N THR A 548 -5.54 -32.02 3.12
CA THR A 548 -5.02 -31.93 1.76
C THR A 548 -4.38 -30.58 1.44
N ASN A 549 -4.74 -29.52 2.19
CA ASN A 549 -4.35 -28.14 1.91
C ASN A 549 -4.55 -27.78 0.44
N GLN A 550 -5.71 -28.15 -0.11
CA GLN A 550 -6.13 -27.75 -1.46
C GLN A 550 -7.31 -26.79 -1.40
N LEU A 551 -7.42 -25.91 -2.40
CA LEU A 551 -8.60 -25.06 -2.57
C LEU A 551 -9.85 -25.93 -2.73
N GLU A 552 -10.91 -25.57 -2.00
CA GLU A 552 -12.20 -26.24 -2.15
C GLU A 552 -12.86 -25.79 -3.45
N ARG A 553 -13.24 -26.75 -4.30
CA ARG A 553 -14.00 -26.44 -5.51
C ARG A 553 -15.49 -26.65 -5.26
N VAL A 554 -16.22 -25.56 -5.06
CA VAL A 554 -17.66 -25.60 -4.74
C VAL A 554 -18.55 -25.76 -5.97
N SER A 555 -18.08 -25.37 -7.15
CA SER A 555 -18.74 -25.63 -8.42
C SER A 555 -17.73 -25.66 -9.57
N ILE A 556 -18.17 -26.02 -10.78
CA ILE A 556 -17.28 -26.07 -11.95
C ILE A 556 -16.67 -24.68 -12.17
N GLY A 557 -15.35 -24.57 -12.01
CA GLY A 557 -14.60 -23.33 -12.23
C GLY A 557 -14.69 -22.29 -11.10
N VAL A 558 -15.24 -22.65 -9.93
CA VAL A 558 -15.27 -21.73 -8.77
C VAL A 558 -14.50 -22.36 -7.63
N ASP A 559 -13.36 -21.76 -7.33
CA ASP A 559 -12.56 -22.08 -6.16
C ASP A 559 -13.04 -21.23 -4.97
N GLN A 560 -13.07 -21.84 -3.79
CA GLN A 560 -13.52 -21.25 -2.54
C GLN A 560 -12.43 -21.40 -1.47
N ILE A 561 -12.32 -20.38 -0.62
CA ILE A 561 -11.52 -20.42 0.58
C ILE A 561 -12.30 -19.83 1.75
N SER A 562 -12.14 -20.42 2.93
CA SER A 562 -12.80 -20.00 4.16
C SER A 562 -11.77 -19.77 5.26
N GLY A 563 -12.21 -19.16 6.36
CA GLY A 563 -11.32 -18.88 7.47
C GLY A 563 -11.96 -18.01 8.53
N THR A 564 -11.10 -17.39 9.34
CA THR A 564 -11.50 -16.50 10.43
C THR A 564 -10.95 -15.10 10.21
N TYR A 565 -11.86 -14.13 10.25
CA TYR A 565 -11.57 -12.70 10.21
C TYR A 565 -11.57 -12.17 11.64
N ARG A 566 -10.55 -11.39 11.97
CA ARG A 566 -10.43 -10.66 13.24
C ARG A 566 -10.10 -9.21 12.96
N GLU A 567 -10.62 -8.36 13.81
CA GLU A 567 -10.34 -6.94 13.73
C GLU A 567 -10.34 -6.32 15.12
N GLU A 568 -9.39 -5.42 15.36
CA GLU A 568 -9.35 -4.57 16.55
C GLU A 568 -9.44 -3.10 16.14
N ILE A 569 -10.43 -2.37 16.69
CA ILE A 569 -10.76 -1.00 16.30
C ILE A 569 -10.45 -0.03 17.44
N PHE A 570 -9.64 0.99 17.14
CA PHE A 570 -9.29 2.08 18.04
C PHE A 570 -9.90 3.41 17.58
N GLY A 571 -9.77 4.45 18.40
CA GLY A 571 -10.27 5.79 18.04
C GLY A 571 -11.78 5.96 18.18
N LEU A 572 -12.45 5.04 18.87
CA LEU A 572 -13.85 5.18 19.24
C LEU A 572 -13.99 6.15 20.43
N HIS A 573 -15.14 6.82 20.55
CA HIS A 573 -15.41 7.84 21.60
C HIS A 573 -15.11 7.38 23.05
N LYS A 574 -15.02 6.07 23.33
CA LYS A 574 -14.67 5.55 24.65
C LYS A 574 -13.50 4.56 24.53
N PRO A 575 -12.31 4.88 25.07
CA PRO A 575 -11.24 3.90 25.18
C PRO A 575 -11.67 2.75 26.10
N LEU A 576 -11.35 1.51 25.72
CA LEU A 576 -11.71 0.31 26.48
C LEU A 576 -10.51 -0.22 27.28
N GLY A 577 -10.76 -1.16 28.19
CA GLY A 577 -9.73 -1.83 28.99
C GLY A 577 -9.55 -1.27 30.40
N PRO A 578 -8.70 -1.91 31.23
CA PRO A 578 -8.52 -1.54 32.63
C PRO A 578 -7.72 -0.24 32.83
N ASN A 579 -6.90 0.15 31.85
CA ASN A 579 -6.07 1.37 31.87
C ASN A 579 -6.19 2.12 30.54
N PRO A 580 -7.36 2.69 30.22
CA PRO A 580 -7.65 3.25 28.90
C PRO A 580 -6.70 4.38 28.46
N ASP A 581 -6.13 5.12 29.42
CA ASP A 581 -5.25 6.27 29.13
C ASP A 581 -3.81 5.85 28.76
N SER A 582 -3.38 4.64 29.13
CA SER A 582 -1.99 4.19 28.93
C SER A 582 -1.84 2.86 28.20
N ASN A 583 -2.92 2.07 28.13
CA ASN A 583 -2.96 0.81 27.40
C ASN A 583 -4.42 0.53 26.96
N PRO A 584 -4.95 1.32 26.01
CA PRO A 584 -6.31 1.14 25.52
C PRO A 584 -6.46 -0.21 24.83
N VAL A 585 -7.58 -0.86 25.07
CA VAL A 585 -8.02 -2.04 24.30
C VAL A 585 -8.98 -1.55 23.21
N GLY A 586 -8.83 -2.04 21.99
CA GLY A 586 -9.76 -1.73 20.91
C GLY A 586 -11.06 -2.53 21.01
N LEU A 587 -12.06 -2.16 20.21
CA LEU A 587 -13.22 -3.02 19.97
C LEU A 587 -12.77 -4.19 19.10
N LYS A 588 -12.72 -5.38 19.68
CA LYS A 588 -12.33 -6.63 19.03
C LYS A 588 -13.58 -7.32 18.50
N VAL A 589 -13.59 -7.59 17.21
CA VAL A 589 -14.63 -8.38 16.54
C VAL A 589 -14.02 -9.58 15.84
N GLU A 590 -14.76 -10.68 15.78
CA GLU A 590 -14.32 -11.91 15.13
C GLU A 590 -15.48 -12.63 14.46
N GLY A 591 -15.21 -13.27 13.33
CA GLY A 591 -16.21 -13.97 12.53
C GLY A 591 -15.60 -14.96 11.53
N LYS A 592 -16.45 -15.86 11.04
CA LYS A 592 -16.07 -16.76 9.94
C LYS A 592 -16.29 -16.09 8.60
N PHE A 593 -15.44 -16.38 7.62
CA PHE A 593 -15.60 -15.90 6.26
C PHE A 593 -15.59 -17.02 5.23
N GLU A 594 -16.20 -16.74 4.09
CA GLU A 594 -16.11 -17.54 2.87
C GLU A 594 -15.87 -16.57 1.71
N LEU A 595 -14.88 -16.86 0.88
CA LEU A 595 -14.50 -16.12 -0.31
C LEU A 595 -14.56 -17.04 -1.52
N ASN A 596 -15.14 -16.56 -2.63
CA ASN A 596 -15.08 -17.25 -3.91
C ASN A 596 -14.15 -16.48 -4.85
N ARG A 597 -13.31 -17.20 -5.58
CA ARG A 597 -12.57 -16.63 -6.70
C ARG A 597 -13.56 -16.36 -7.83
N ILE A 598 -13.73 -15.09 -8.17
CA ILE A 598 -14.62 -14.66 -9.25
C ILE A 598 -13.86 -14.24 -10.52
N SER A 599 -12.54 -14.09 -10.42
CA SER A 599 -11.66 -13.85 -11.56
C SER A 599 -10.22 -14.31 -11.26
N HIS A 600 -9.49 -14.78 -12.26
CA HIS A 600 -8.05 -15.06 -12.32
C HIS A 600 -7.22 -13.84 -12.75
N ILE A 601 -7.81 -12.69 -13.07
CA ILE A 601 -7.06 -11.49 -13.50
C ILE A 601 -6.12 -11.03 -12.39
N ASP A 602 -4.83 -11.21 -12.61
CA ASP A 602 -3.77 -11.05 -11.62
C ASP A 602 -3.29 -9.59 -11.45
N THR A 603 -3.88 -8.64 -12.18
CA THR A 603 -3.44 -7.24 -12.18
C THR A 603 -4.62 -6.29 -12.09
N LEU A 604 -4.48 -5.32 -11.19
CA LEU A 604 -5.42 -4.21 -11.05
C LEU A 604 -4.98 -3.05 -11.93
N ASN A 605 -5.97 -2.34 -12.48
CA ASN A 605 -5.80 -1.12 -13.26
C ASN A 605 -4.92 -1.31 -14.52
N ALA A 606 -4.99 -2.48 -15.15
CA ALA A 606 -4.39 -2.69 -16.47
C ALA A 606 -5.09 -1.81 -17.52
N LEU A 607 -4.32 -1.24 -18.46
CA LEU A 607 -4.78 -0.30 -19.48
C LEU A 607 -4.81 -0.92 -20.89
#